data_AF-A0A9D2HNU1-F1
#
_entry.id   AF-A0A9D2HNU1-F1
#
_cell.length_a   1.000
_cell.length_b   1.000
_cell.length_c   1.000
_cell.angle_alpha   90.00
_cell.angle_beta   90.00
_cell.angle_gamma   90.00
#
_symmetry.space_group_name_H-M   'P 1'
#
loop_
_entity.id
_entity.type
_entity.pdbx_description
1 polymer ?
#
loop_
_entity_poly.entity_id
_entity_poly.type
_entity_poly.pdbx_seq_one_letter_code
_entity_poly.pdbx_strand_id
1 'polypeptide(L)'
;MPQPPVTTAPDCVSSVAGPSDFPARIPEHSPALMAVASGGRPLRVGDYLFFHSGDQLIGIGYALTGGSSPAAFAAAFREARRQTGAVRFHLMAPRLPAEWRAHVTETDRYYVLPTQAQVPSRLRAPVARARAALRLEAGREFTPAHRRLWGEFLGRAALPPSVRALYGRVEDLLRDPSCRVSLLNAFDGGGHLAACLLMDEAPAHFDAYLLGAHSREYYTPHAADALFALMLERARQRGKRFLHLGLGVNEGIARFKRKWGGRPALRYVRADWEERQGGEAFMEALLAGLRADPDAAWREAQREMEHAQVQRPFRMLWRVEKNGRTSWIGGTAHFFPYSFESAFKRLFRQVDTVLFEGHLDEDSLESVARAGKRPPAPEACLYDLLTPHERAELARVVRGPEGPFWRALNMEAPEKADVDWFLRRTRPWYAFFSLWCAYLERRGWRYSVDLEAWRTAHDMGRRVLALEDMAEQLAALESVPPARAVAHFRACRQWGAYLRANVRTYLRGDLLGMMGTSTEFPTRTGQVIAERDQRFRERMRPYLERGRCCALVGSAHLLNLRHMLREDGFTVTPEGRGPLFRLRQCLVGREDD
;
A
#
# COMPACT_ATOMS: atom_id res chain seq x y z
N MET A 1 -45.66 -22.88 51.32
CA MET A 1 -45.37 -21.60 50.65
C MET A 1 -43.99 -21.69 50.00
N PRO A 2 -43.92 -21.84 48.67
CA PRO A 2 -42.67 -21.73 47.93
C PRO A 2 -42.50 -20.30 47.37
N GLN A 3 -41.26 -19.83 47.40
CA GLN A 3 -40.83 -18.51 46.91
C GLN A 3 -41.00 -18.36 45.39
N PRO A 4 -41.18 -17.13 44.87
CA PRO A 4 -41.44 -16.87 43.46
C PRO A 4 -40.17 -17.05 42.60
N PRO A 5 -40.31 -17.36 41.30
CA PRO A 5 -39.17 -17.54 40.40
C PRO A 5 -38.53 -16.20 40.03
N VAL A 6 -37.20 -16.20 40.05
CA VAL A 6 -36.32 -15.13 39.58
C VAL A 6 -36.47 -15.00 38.05
N THR A 7 -36.89 -13.82 37.59
CA THR A 7 -36.87 -13.42 36.19
C THR A 7 -35.43 -13.28 35.69
N THR A 8 -34.99 -14.21 34.85
CA THR A 8 -33.78 -14.06 34.01
C THR A 8 -34.14 -13.36 32.70
N ALA A 9 -33.29 -12.42 32.29
CA ALA A 9 -33.41 -11.64 31.06
C ALA A 9 -33.39 -12.54 29.80
N PRO A 10 -34.03 -12.14 28.68
CA PRO A 10 -33.99 -12.91 27.45
C PRO A 10 -32.59 -12.84 26.82
N ASP A 11 -31.96 -13.99 26.67
CA ASP A 11 -30.74 -14.18 25.90
C ASP A 11 -30.96 -13.75 24.45
N CYS A 12 -30.34 -12.63 24.06
CA CYS A 12 -30.20 -12.20 22.67
C CYS A 12 -29.15 -13.08 21.97
N VAL A 13 -29.52 -14.31 21.62
CA VAL A 13 -28.73 -15.13 20.68
C VAL A 13 -29.14 -14.75 19.27
N SER A 14 -28.33 -13.90 18.63
CA SER A 14 -28.39 -13.61 17.21
C SER A 14 -28.22 -14.90 16.41
N SER A 15 -29.29 -15.33 15.73
CA SER A 15 -29.29 -16.51 14.86
C SER A 15 -28.40 -16.29 13.64
N VAL A 16 -27.37 -17.11 13.48
CA VAL A 16 -26.57 -17.24 12.27
C VAL A 16 -27.46 -17.84 11.18
N ALA A 17 -27.92 -17.02 10.23
CA ALA A 17 -28.70 -17.48 9.08
C ALA A 17 -27.81 -18.27 8.10
N GLY A 18 -28.28 -19.45 7.66
CA GLY A 18 -27.60 -20.31 6.70
C GLY A 18 -27.60 -19.80 5.25
N PRO A 19 -26.84 -20.43 4.33
CA PRO A 19 -26.39 -19.82 3.07
C PRO A 19 -27.38 -19.74 1.89
N SER A 20 -28.69 -19.99 2.04
CA SER A 20 -29.55 -20.29 0.87
C SER A 20 -30.61 -19.26 0.45
N ASP A 21 -30.83 -18.12 1.12
CA ASP A 21 -31.89 -17.16 0.71
C ASP A 21 -31.42 -15.70 0.64
N PHE A 22 -30.42 -15.41 -0.18
CA PHE A 22 -30.05 -14.03 -0.52
C PHE A 22 -30.68 -13.60 -1.85
N PRO A 23 -31.54 -12.55 -1.90
CA PRO A 23 -31.99 -11.97 -3.15
C PRO A 23 -30.83 -11.19 -3.80
N ALA A 24 -29.99 -11.91 -4.52
CA ALA A 24 -28.88 -11.35 -5.26
C ALA A 24 -29.39 -10.53 -6.46
N ARG A 25 -28.79 -9.35 -6.66
CA ARG A 25 -29.07 -8.45 -7.81
C ARG A 25 -27.85 -8.24 -8.68
N ILE A 26 -26.68 -8.33 -8.07
CA ILE A 26 -25.37 -8.25 -8.68
C ILE A 26 -24.51 -9.42 -8.16
N PRO A 27 -23.44 -9.81 -8.86
CA PRO A 27 -22.56 -10.92 -8.47
C PRO A 27 -21.99 -10.77 -7.06
N GLU A 28 -21.73 -9.53 -6.64
CA GLU A 28 -21.15 -9.20 -5.35
C GLU A 28 -22.12 -9.47 -4.18
N HIS A 29 -23.40 -9.78 -4.46
CA HIS A 29 -24.32 -10.30 -3.43
C HIS A 29 -24.11 -11.78 -3.10
N SER A 30 -23.19 -12.48 -3.78
CA SER A 30 -22.84 -13.87 -3.52
C SER A 30 -21.86 -13.94 -2.33
N PRO A 31 -22.31 -14.30 -1.10
CA PRO A 31 -21.50 -14.10 0.10
C PRO A 31 -20.28 -15.01 0.16
N ALA A 32 -20.44 -16.27 -0.23
CA ALA A 32 -19.34 -17.23 -0.29
C ALA A 32 -18.25 -16.79 -1.27
N LEU A 33 -18.66 -16.40 -2.49
CA LEU A 33 -17.77 -15.91 -3.52
C LEU A 33 -16.99 -14.68 -3.04
N MET A 34 -17.70 -13.70 -2.49
CA MET A 34 -17.08 -12.45 -2.04
C MET A 34 -16.18 -12.66 -0.82
N ALA A 35 -16.55 -13.55 0.10
CA ALA A 35 -15.72 -13.87 1.25
C ALA A 35 -14.36 -14.45 0.84
N VAL A 36 -14.36 -15.40 -0.12
CA VAL A 36 -13.11 -15.98 -0.65
C VAL A 36 -12.34 -14.98 -1.51
N ALA A 37 -13.03 -14.23 -2.38
CA ALA A 37 -12.40 -13.27 -3.28
C ALA A 37 -11.76 -12.10 -2.53
N SER A 38 -12.39 -11.59 -1.47
CA SER A 38 -11.91 -10.45 -0.68
C SER A 38 -11.13 -10.85 0.57
N GLY A 39 -11.20 -12.11 1.01
CA GLY A 39 -10.68 -12.54 2.32
C GLY A 39 -11.43 -11.91 3.50
N GLY A 40 -12.65 -11.41 3.27
CA GLY A 40 -13.46 -10.69 4.26
C GLY A 40 -14.63 -11.50 4.77
N ARG A 41 -15.11 -11.19 5.98
CA ARG A 41 -16.30 -11.81 6.56
C ARG A 41 -17.55 -11.03 6.16
N PRO A 42 -18.64 -11.69 5.74
CA PRO A 42 -19.88 -11.01 5.40
C PRO A 42 -20.53 -10.41 6.65
N LEU A 43 -21.02 -9.18 6.51
CA LEU A 43 -21.75 -8.43 7.52
C LEU A 43 -23.00 -7.83 6.88
N ARG A 44 -24.18 -8.13 7.41
CA ARG A 44 -25.44 -7.54 6.94
C ARG A 44 -25.86 -6.42 7.89
N VAL A 45 -26.13 -5.25 7.33
CA VAL A 45 -26.71 -4.12 8.08
C VAL A 45 -27.93 -3.63 7.32
N GLY A 46 -29.11 -3.86 7.90
CA GLY A 46 -30.39 -3.62 7.23
C GLY A 46 -30.51 -4.43 5.93
N ASP A 47 -30.80 -3.75 4.82
CA ASP A 47 -30.92 -4.34 3.49
C ASP A 47 -29.62 -4.34 2.68
N TYR A 48 -28.48 -4.03 3.30
CA TYR A 48 -27.20 -3.92 2.62
C TYR A 48 -26.19 -4.96 3.13
N LEU A 49 -25.32 -5.39 2.22
CA LEU A 49 -24.26 -6.36 2.48
C LEU A 49 -22.90 -5.66 2.50
N PHE A 50 -22.08 -6.03 3.48
CA PHE A 50 -20.73 -5.56 3.67
C PHE A 50 -19.79 -6.75 3.83
N PHE A 51 -18.50 -6.55 3.55
CA PHE A 51 -17.44 -7.51 3.84
C PHE A 51 -16.32 -6.78 4.57
N HIS A 52 -15.85 -7.34 5.69
CA HIS A 52 -14.80 -6.70 6.47
C HIS A 52 -13.62 -7.64 6.71
N SER A 53 -12.41 -7.10 6.69
CA SER A 53 -11.17 -7.82 7.00
C SER A 53 -10.17 -6.86 7.61
N GLY A 54 -9.80 -7.09 8.87
CA GLY A 54 -8.94 -6.18 9.62
C GLY A 54 -9.53 -4.76 9.67
N ASP A 55 -8.83 -3.84 9.02
CA ASP A 55 -9.13 -2.41 8.92
C ASP A 55 -9.89 -2.03 7.64
N GLN A 56 -10.23 -2.99 6.78
CA GLN A 56 -10.95 -2.78 5.52
C GLN A 56 -12.44 -3.10 5.64
N LEU A 57 -13.27 -2.31 4.94
CA LEU A 57 -14.70 -2.52 4.78
C LEU A 57 -15.12 -2.30 3.32
N ILE A 58 -15.58 -3.37 2.69
CA ILE A 58 -16.22 -3.36 1.37
C ILE A 58 -17.72 -3.23 1.59
N GLY A 59 -18.36 -2.22 1.00
CA GLY A 59 -19.79 -1.99 1.16
C GLY A 59 -20.54 -2.04 -0.15
N ILE A 60 -21.64 -2.80 -0.17
CA ILE A 60 -22.47 -3.01 -1.35
C ILE A 60 -23.77 -2.23 -1.19
N GLY A 61 -23.87 -1.10 -1.89
CA GLY A 61 -25.01 -0.18 -1.88
C GLY A 61 -26.19 -0.60 -2.77
N TYR A 62 -26.22 -1.86 -3.20
CA TYR A 62 -27.36 -2.46 -3.87
C TYR A 62 -28.23 -3.10 -2.81
N ALA A 63 -29.42 -2.53 -2.57
CA ALA A 63 -30.32 -3.08 -1.56
C ALA A 63 -30.75 -4.50 -1.98
N LEU A 64 -30.69 -5.44 -1.04
CA LEU A 64 -31.14 -6.82 -1.22
C LEU A 64 -32.63 -6.85 -1.60
N THR A 65 -33.43 -6.06 -0.90
CA THR A 65 -34.87 -5.89 -1.14
C THR A 65 -35.18 -4.47 -1.62
N GLY A 66 -36.30 -4.26 -2.32
CA GLY A 66 -36.75 -2.92 -2.71
C GLY A 66 -35.81 -2.16 -3.67
N GLY A 67 -35.66 -0.85 -3.45
CA GLY A 67 -34.81 0.03 -4.25
C GLY A 67 -33.64 0.59 -3.44
N SER A 68 -32.50 0.83 -4.08
CA SER A 68 -31.32 1.41 -3.44
C SER A 68 -31.50 2.90 -3.13
N SER A 69 -31.54 3.26 -1.85
CA SER A 69 -31.49 4.65 -1.39
C SER A 69 -30.07 5.03 -0.94
N PRO A 70 -29.49 6.15 -1.44
CA PRO A 70 -28.21 6.64 -0.95
C PRO A 70 -28.22 6.93 0.56
N ALA A 71 -29.31 7.49 1.08
CA ALA A 71 -29.42 7.83 2.50
C ALA A 71 -29.49 6.58 3.39
N ALA A 72 -30.25 5.56 2.97
CA ALA A 72 -30.33 4.30 3.71
C ALA A 72 -28.99 3.54 3.67
N PHE A 73 -28.30 3.56 2.53
CA PHE A 73 -26.96 2.98 2.43
C PHE A 73 -25.94 3.73 3.30
N ALA A 74 -26.02 5.06 3.37
CA ALA A 74 -25.17 5.86 4.25
C ALA A 74 -25.37 5.51 5.73
N ALA A 75 -26.63 5.34 6.16
CA ALA A 75 -26.95 4.93 7.52
C ALA A 75 -26.40 3.53 7.83
N ALA A 76 -26.60 2.57 6.92
CA ALA A 76 -26.09 1.21 7.06
C ALA A 76 -24.56 1.17 7.08
N PHE A 77 -23.90 1.97 6.23
CA PHE A 77 -22.45 2.11 6.22
C PHE A 77 -21.90 2.64 7.54
N ARG A 78 -22.50 3.71 8.10
CA ARG A 78 -22.04 4.28 9.39
C ARG A 78 -22.17 3.27 10.53
N GLU A 79 -23.21 2.44 10.52
CA GLU A 79 -23.36 1.35 11.49
C GLU A 79 -22.33 0.23 11.25
N ALA A 80 -22.16 -0.23 10.01
CA ALA A 80 -21.14 -1.23 9.66
C ALA A 80 -19.72 -0.77 10.04
N ARG A 81 -19.41 0.50 9.83
CA ARG A 81 -18.16 1.12 10.26
C ARG A 81 -18.00 1.12 11.77
N ARG A 82 -19.04 1.48 12.54
CA ARG A 82 -19.00 1.45 14.01
C ARG A 82 -18.74 0.04 14.54
N GLN A 83 -19.35 -0.97 13.94
CA GLN A 83 -19.20 -2.36 14.36
C GLN A 83 -17.81 -2.93 14.04
N THR A 84 -17.23 -2.55 12.90
CA THR A 84 -15.96 -3.13 12.43
C THR A 84 -14.72 -2.34 12.84
N GLY A 85 -14.86 -1.03 13.11
CA GLY A 85 -13.73 -0.14 13.34
C GLY A 85 -12.85 0.07 12.10
N ALA A 86 -13.36 -0.30 10.91
CA ALA A 86 -12.63 -0.14 9.66
C ALA A 86 -12.29 1.32 9.37
N VAL A 87 -11.14 1.53 8.73
CA VAL A 87 -10.63 2.83 8.30
C VAL A 87 -10.41 2.89 6.79
N ARG A 88 -10.33 1.75 6.10
CA ARG A 88 -10.22 1.66 4.64
C ARG A 88 -11.55 1.21 4.05
N PHE A 89 -12.07 1.95 3.07
CA PHE A 89 -13.41 1.76 2.56
C PHE A 89 -13.42 1.56 1.04
N HIS A 90 -14.13 0.52 0.60
CA HIS A 90 -14.36 0.21 -0.80
C HIS A 90 -15.86 0.08 -1.04
N LEU A 91 -16.51 1.15 -1.48
CA LEU A 91 -17.96 1.17 -1.66
C LEU A 91 -18.34 1.03 -3.12
N MET A 92 -19.35 0.20 -3.40
CA MET A 92 -19.94 0.04 -4.72
C MET A 92 -21.46 0.22 -4.66
N ALA A 93 -22.01 1.14 -5.43
CA ALA A 93 -23.43 1.45 -5.38
C ALA A 93 -23.95 1.97 -6.73
N PRO A 94 -25.27 1.93 -6.99
CA PRO A 94 -25.84 2.57 -8.17
C PRO A 94 -25.79 4.10 -8.09
N ARG A 95 -25.78 4.63 -6.87
CA ARG A 95 -25.60 6.04 -6.55
C ARG A 95 -25.06 6.16 -5.13
N LEU A 96 -23.99 6.92 -4.97
CA LEU A 96 -23.45 7.25 -3.66
C LEU A 96 -24.07 8.57 -3.13
N PRO A 97 -24.18 8.73 -1.81
CA PRO A 97 -24.40 10.01 -1.14
C PRO A 97 -23.49 11.12 -1.67
N ALA A 98 -23.98 12.37 -1.64
CA ALA A 98 -23.21 13.53 -2.09
C ALA A 98 -21.90 13.71 -1.29
N GLU A 99 -21.92 13.34 0.00
CA GLU A 99 -20.76 13.42 0.91
C GLU A 99 -19.57 12.55 0.45
N TRP A 100 -19.78 11.50 -0.35
CA TRP A 100 -18.70 10.62 -0.84
C TRP A 100 -18.32 10.86 -2.30
N ARG A 101 -18.85 11.91 -2.92
CA ARG A 101 -18.61 12.19 -4.34
C ARG A 101 -17.13 12.46 -4.65
N ALA A 102 -16.41 13.05 -3.71
CA ALA A 102 -14.98 13.33 -3.84
C ALA A 102 -14.12 12.05 -3.83
N HIS A 103 -14.66 10.92 -3.35
CA HIS A 103 -13.95 9.64 -3.25
C HIS A 103 -14.28 8.70 -4.40
N VAL A 104 -15.06 9.15 -5.39
CA VAL A 104 -15.43 8.33 -6.55
C VAL A 104 -14.21 8.08 -7.43
N THR A 105 -13.84 6.82 -7.57
CA THR A 105 -12.69 6.36 -8.36
C THR A 105 -13.11 5.81 -9.71
N GLU A 106 -14.32 5.25 -9.81
CA GLU A 106 -14.78 4.56 -11.02
C GLU A 106 -16.29 4.71 -11.22
N THR A 107 -16.71 4.79 -12.48
CA THR A 107 -18.12 4.68 -12.87
C THR A 107 -18.26 3.78 -14.07
N ASP A 108 -19.22 2.85 -14.02
CA ASP A 108 -19.50 1.93 -15.11
C ASP A 108 -20.99 1.49 -15.06
N ARG A 109 -21.36 0.46 -15.81
CA ARG A 109 -22.67 -0.17 -15.80
C ARG A 109 -22.52 -1.69 -15.89
N TYR A 110 -23.30 -2.39 -15.09
CA TYR A 110 -23.46 -3.83 -15.26
C TYR A 110 -24.27 -4.14 -16.50
N TYR A 111 -23.80 -5.11 -17.28
CA TYR A 111 -24.49 -5.62 -18.44
C TYR A 111 -25.23 -6.90 -18.11
N VAL A 112 -26.43 -7.06 -18.66
CA VAL A 112 -27.22 -8.28 -18.53
C VAL A 112 -27.67 -8.77 -19.90
N LEU A 113 -27.90 -10.07 -20.01
CA LEU A 113 -28.42 -10.72 -21.20
C LEU A 113 -29.56 -11.66 -20.80
N PRO A 114 -30.81 -11.45 -21.26
CA PRO A 114 -31.90 -12.38 -20.99
C PRO A 114 -31.56 -13.80 -21.48
N THR A 115 -31.91 -14.83 -20.71
CA THR A 115 -31.62 -16.22 -21.12
C THR A 115 -32.40 -16.64 -22.37
N GLN A 116 -33.45 -15.90 -22.73
CA GLN A 116 -34.20 -16.06 -23.98
C GLN A 116 -33.51 -15.47 -25.21
N ALA A 117 -32.36 -14.80 -25.03
CA ALA A 117 -31.57 -14.31 -26.14
C ALA A 117 -31.19 -15.46 -27.08
N GLN A 118 -31.21 -15.18 -28.38
CA GLN A 118 -30.80 -16.10 -29.42
C GLN A 118 -29.36 -15.80 -29.83
N VAL A 119 -28.64 -16.81 -30.32
CA VAL A 119 -27.31 -16.60 -30.90
C VAL A 119 -27.45 -15.59 -32.07
N PRO A 120 -26.69 -14.47 -32.05
CA PRO A 120 -26.74 -13.47 -33.11
C PRO A 120 -26.54 -14.10 -34.49
N SER A 121 -27.29 -13.66 -35.50
CA SER A 121 -27.28 -14.26 -36.85
C SER A 121 -25.86 -14.41 -37.42
N ARG A 122 -25.03 -13.37 -37.26
CA ARG A 122 -23.62 -13.33 -37.69
C ARG A 122 -22.72 -14.34 -36.97
N LEU A 123 -23.14 -14.87 -35.82
CA LEU A 123 -22.37 -15.83 -35.01
C LEU A 123 -22.88 -17.26 -35.08
N ARG A 124 -24.07 -17.52 -35.65
CA ARG A 124 -24.65 -18.87 -35.70
C ARG A 124 -23.73 -19.89 -36.37
N ALA A 125 -23.31 -19.60 -37.61
CA ALA A 125 -22.42 -20.50 -38.35
C ALA A 125 -20.99 -20.57 -37.76
N PRO A 126 -20.36 -19.46 -37.31
CA PRO A 126 -19.09 -19.52 -36.58
C PRO A 126 -19.15 -20.35 -35.29
N VAL A 127 -20.17 -20.16 -34.46
CA VAL A 127 -20.36 -20.90 -33.20
C VAL A 127 -20.61 -22.38 -33.46
N ALA A 128 -21.44 -22.72 -34.46
CA ALA A 128 -21.68 -24.11 -34.83
C ALA A 128 -20.39 -24.83 -35.26
N ARG A 129 -19.56 -24.17 -36.09
CA ARG A 129 -18.26 -24.70 -36.49
C ARG A 129 -17.31 -24.86 -35.31
N ALA A 130 -17.23 -23.86 -34.43
CA ALA A 130 -16.39 -23.93 -33.23
C ALA A 130 -16.85 -25.06 -32.30
N ARG A 131 -18.16 -25.25 -32.08
CA ARG A 131 -18.70 -26.36 -31.28
C ARG A 131 -18.40 -27.74 -31.86
N ALA A 132 -18.33 -27.87 -33.19
CA ALA A 132 -17.98 -29.13 -33.84
C ALA A 132 -16.47 -29.43 -33.75
N ALA A 133 -15.63 -28.39 -33.73
CA ALA A 133 -14.17 -28.52 -33.70
C ALA A 133 -13.56 -28.55 -32.28
N LEU A 134 -14.29 -28.08 -31.27
CA LEU A 134 -13.82 -27.94 -29.89
C LEU A 134 -14.51 -28.94 -28.97
N ARG A 135 -13.75 -29.53 -28.05
CA ARG A 135 -14.31 -30.24 -26.90
C ARG A 135 -14.66 -29.22 -25.83
N LEU A 136 -15.96 -29.00 -25.62
CA LEU A 136 -16.46 -28.09 -24.59
C LEU A 136 -16.77 -28.86 -23.30
N GLU A 137 -16.34 -28.32 -22.18
CA GLU A 137 -16.48 -28.95 -20.86
C GLU A 137 -16.89 -27.92 -19.82
N ALA A 138 -17.66 -28.35 -18.82
CA ALA A 138 -17.89 -27.59 -17.60
C ALA A 138 -17.37 -28.37 -16.41
N GLY A 139 -16.57 -27.74 -15.55
CA GLY A 139 -15.93 -28.42 -14.44
C GLY A 139 -15.47 -27.49 -13.34
N ARG A 140 -15.01 -28.07 -12.23
CA ARG A 140 -14.38 -27.32 -11.13
C ARG A 140 -12.87 -27.53 -11.04
N GLU A 141 -12.32 -28.40 -11.88
CA GLU A 141 -10.90 -28.73 -11.83
C GLU A 141 -10.04 -27.60 -12.41
N PHE A 142 -9.09 -27.13 -11.61
CA PHE A 142 -8.12 -26.13 -12.03
C PHE A 142 -6.78 -26.79 -12.34
N THR A 143 -6.51 -26.98 -13.63
CA THR A 143 -5.35 -27.73 -14.14
C THR A 143 -4.20 -26.82 -14.61
N PRO A 144 -2.99 -27.35 -14.89
CA PRO A 144 -1.88 -26.58 -15.44
C PRO A 144 -2.20 -25.83 -16.75
N ALA A 145 -3.12 -26.35 -17.56
CA ALA A 145 -3.58 -25.68 -18.79
C ALA A 145 -4.26 -24.34 -18.47
N HIS A 146 -5.02 -24.27 -17.38
CA HIS A 146 -5.66 -23.02 -16.93
C HIS A 146 -4.62 -22.01 -16.43
N ARG A 147 -3.61 -22.46 -15.67
CA ARG A 147 -2.51 -21.59 -15.23
C ARG A 147 -1.75 -20.99 -16.40
N ARG A 148 -1.46 -21.79 -17.43
CA ARG A 148 -0.81 -21.31 -18.66
C ARG A 148 -1.67 -20.27 -19.37
N LEU A 149 -2.95 -20.56 -19.59
CA LEU A 149 -3.89 -19.65 -20.25
C LEU A 149 -4.02 -18.32 -19.47
N TRP A 150 -4.15 -18.38 -18.14
CA TRP A 150 -4.17 -17.20 -17.29
C TRP A 150 -2.87 -16.41 -17.36
N GLY A 151 -1.71 -17.08 -17.26
CA GLY A 151 -0.41 -16.41 -17.38
C GLY A 151 -0.23 -15.70 -18.72
N GLU A 152 -0.59 -16.37 -19.82
CA GLU A 152 -0.57 -15.81 -21.17
C GLU A 152 -1.46 -14.56 -21.28
N PHE A 153 -2.70 -14.66 -20.77
CA PHE A 153 -3.66 -13.56 -20.82
C PHE A 153 -3.24 -12.38 -19.93
N LEU A 154 -2.80 -12.64 -18.70
CA LEU A 154 -2.39 -11.63 -17.73
C LEU A 154 -1.09 -10.92 -18.13
N GLY A 155 -0.21 -11.60 -18.88
CA GLY A 155 1.01 -11.01 -19.42
C GLY A 155 0.77 -9.97 -20.52
N ARG A 156 -0.39 -10.03 -21.20
CA ARG A 156 -0.72 -9.13 -22.33
C ARG A 156 -1.88 -8.17 -22.07
N ALA A 157 -2.79 -8.49 -21.15
CA ALA A 157 -3.98 -7.69 -20.90
C ALA A 157 -3.71 -6.59 -19.86
N ALA A 158 -3.98 -5.33 -20.22
CA ALA A 158 -4.08 -4.23 -19.28
C ALA A 158 -5.42 -4.35 -18.53
N LEU A 159 -5.37 -4.88 -17.31
CA LEU A 159 -6.53 -5.10 -16.44
C LEU A 159 -6.40 -4.27 -15.16
N PRO A 160 -7.50 -3.75 -14.61
CA PRO A 160 -7.49 -3.13 -13.29
C PRO A 160 -6.93 -4.08 -12.21
N PRO A 161 -6.22 -3.58 -11.18
CA PRO A 161 -5.63 -4.41 -10.13
C PRO A 161 -6.62 -5.37 -9.46
N SER A 162 -7.86 -4.93 -9.22
CA SER A 162 -8.93 -5.74 -8.64
C SER A 162 -9.30 -6.96 -9.50
N VAL A 163 -9.36 -6.78 -10.82
CA VAL A 163 -9.64 -7.86 -11.77
C VAL A 163 -8.46 -8.83 -11.85
N ARG A 164 -7.22 -8.31 -11.88
CA ARG A 164 -6.01 -9.13 -11.85
C ARG A 164 -5.90 -9.97 -10.57
N ALA A 165 -6.25 -9.39 -9.42
CA ALA A 165 -6.28 -10.11 -8.14
C ALA A 165 -7.28 -11.27 -8.15
N LEU A 166 -8.45 -11.10 -8.77
CA LEU A 166 -9.46 -12.16 -8.88
C LEU A 166 -8.95 -13.37 -9.68
N TYR A 167 -8.14 -13.17 -10.73
CA TYR A 167 -7.49 -14.29 -11.44
C TYR A 167 -6.60 -15.14 -10.52
N GLY A 168 -5.93 -14.51 -9.55
CA GLY A 168 -5.11 -15.20 -8.55
C GLY A 168 -5.92 -16.01 -7.53
N ARG A 169 -7.21 -15.72 -7.37
CA ARG A 169 -8.12 -16.38 -6.42
C ARG A 169 -8.97 -17.50 -7.04
N VAL A 170 -8.88 -17.74 -8.34
CA VAL A 170 -9.75 -18.70 -9.04
C VAL A 170 -9.60 -20.12 -8.49
N GLU A 171 -8.38 -20.56 -8.20
CA GLU A 171 -8.14 -21.90 -7.64
C GLU A 171 -8.76 -22.04 -6.24
N ASP A 172 -8.65 -21.00 -5.40
CA ASP A 172 -9.28 -20.96 -4.07
C ASP A 172 -10.82 -21.02 -4.18
N LEU A 173 -11.41 -20.23 -5.09
CA LEU A 173 -12.85 -20.20 -5.33
C LEU A 173 -13.40 -21.56 -5.77
N LEU A 174 -12.67 -22.28 -6.63
CA LEU A 174 -13.09 -23.60 -7.12
C LEU A 174 -12.96 -24.68 -6.06
N ARG A 175 -11.95 -24.58 -5.17
CA ARG A 175 -11.73 -25.51 -4.06
C ARG A 175 -12.72 -25.32 -2.92
N ASP A 176 -13.19 -24.10 -2.67
CA ASP A 176 -14.15 -23.83 -1.61
C ASP A 176 -15.54 -24.40 -1.97
N PRO A 177 -16.06 -25.39 -1.22
CA PRO A 177 -17.35 -26.02 -1.52
C PRO A 177 -18.54 -25.09 -1.30
N SER A 178 -18.39 -24.00 -0.54
CA SER A 178 -19.44 -22.99 -0.34
C SER A 178 -19.62 -22.11 -1.59
N CYS A 179 -18.60 -22.00 -2.43
CA CYS A 179 -18.65 -21.26 -3.68
C CYS A 179 -19.25 -22.13 -4.79
N ARG A 180 -20.40 -21.72 -5.36
CA ARG A 180 -21.01 -22.40 -6.52
C ARG A 180 -20.47 -21.86 -7.84
N VAL A 181 -19.15 -21.91 -8.00
CA VAL A 181 -18.45 -21.51 -9.22
C VAL A 181 -18.07 -22.70 -10.10
N SER A 182 -17.96 -22.48 -11.41
CA SER A 182 -17.47 -23.47 -12.37
C SER A 182 -16.75 -22.81 -13.55
N LEU A 183 -15.85 -23.57 -14.17
CA LEU A 183 -15.15 -23.21 -15.39
C LEU A 183 -15.87 -23.80 -16.59
N LEU A 184 -16.03 -23.01 -17.64
CA LEU A 184 -16.40 -23.46 -18.97
C LEU A 184 -15.14 -23.47 -19.84
N ASN A 185 -14.76 -24.63 -20.33
CA ASN A 185 -13.49 -24.89 -21.00
C ASN A 185 -13.71 -25.27 -22.46
N ALA A 186 -12.88 -24.73 -23.35
CA ALA A 186 -12.84 -25.13 -24.75
C ALA A 186 -11.45 -25.68 -25.09
N PHE A 187 -11.38 -26.99 -25.36
CA PHE A 187 -10.15 -27.65 -25.79
C PHE A 187 -10.14 -27.88 -27.30
N ASP A 188 -9.00 -27.63 -27.93
CA ASP A 188 -8.79 -27.94 -29.35
C ASP A 188 -8.57 -29.45 -29.59
N GLY A 189 -8.44 -29.84 -30.86
CA GLY A 189 -8.22 -31.24 -31.24
C GLY A 189 -6.88 -31.83 -30.76
N GLY A 190 -5.92 -30.98 -30.35
CA GLY A 190 -4.66 -31.38 -29.73
C GLY A 190 -4.73 -31.48 -28.21
N GLY A 191 -5.88 -31.18 -27.60
CA GLY A 191 -6.06 -31.18 -26.15
C GLY A 191 -5.58 -29.89 -25.46
N HIS A 192 -5.26 -28.83 -26.19
CA HIS A 192 -4.86 -27.55 -25.62
C HIS A 192 -6.07 -26.69 -25.27
N LEU A 193 -5.99 -25.95 -24.16
CA LEU A 193 -7.07 -25.08 -23.70
C LEU A 193 -7.08 -23.76 -24.50
N ALA A 194 -7.98 -23.67 -25.48
CA ALA A 194 -8.11 -22.52 -26.38
C ALA A 194 -8.84 -21.33 -25.72
N ALA A 195 -9.81 -21.60 -24.84
CA ALA A 195 -10.50 -20.56 -24.07
C ALA A 195 -11.10 -21.12 -22.78
N CYS A 196 -11.31 -20.23 -21.80
CA CYS A 196 -11.91 -20.55 -20.52
C CYS A 196 -12.75 -19.38 -19.98
N LEU A 197 -13.95 -19.64 -19.46
CA LEU A 197 -14.79 -18.67 -18.76
C LEU A 197 -15.09 -19.16 -17.33
N LEU A 198 -15.01 -18.29 -16.34
CA LEU A 198 -15.39 -18.56 -14.95
C LEU A 198 -16.79 -18.00 -14.66
N MET A 199 -17.64 -18.85 -14.08
CA MET A 199 -19.04 -18.56 -13.78
C MET A 199 -19.31 -18.64 -12.28
N ASP A 200 -20.15 -17.74 -11.75
CA ASP A 200 -20.87 -17.95 -10.49
C ASP A 200 -22.32 -18.36 -10.79
N GLU A 201 -22.70 -19.53 -10.30
CA GLU A 201 -24.02 -20.14 -10.49
C GLU A 201 -24.85 -20.11 -9.19
N ALA A 202 -24.33 -19.48 -8.12
CA ALA A 202 -25.00 -19.35 -6.83
C ALA A 202 -26.29 -18.51 -6.86
N PRO A 203 -26.34 -17.31 -7.49
CA PRO A 203 -27.48 -16.42 -7.41
C PRO A 203 -28.77 -17.07 -7.95
N ALA A 204 -29.91 -16.93 -7.25
CA ALA A 204 -31.13 -17.66 -7.62
C ALA A 204 -31.62 -17.34 -9.04
N HIS A 205 -31.61 -16.06 -9.45
CA HIS A 205 -32.25 -15.60 -10.68
C HIS A 205 -31.33 -15.46 -11.89
N PHE A 206 -30.01 -15.49 -11.71
CA PHE A 206 -29.04 -15.30 -12.78
C PHE A 206 -27.77 -16.13 -12.56
N ASP A 207 -26.98 -16.27 -13.61
CA ASP A 207 -25.57 -16.66 -13.47
C ASP A 207 -24.69 -15.47 -13.80
N ALA A 208 -23.58 -15.34 -13.07
CA ALA A 208 -22.63 -14.28 -13.32
C ALA A 208 -21.43 -14.78 -14.10
N TYR A 209 -21.14 -14.13 -15.21
CA TYR A 209 -19.83 -14.20 -15.83
C TYR A 209 -18.86 -13.36 -15.01
N LEU A 210 -17.84 -14.00 -14.43
CA LEU A 210 -16.84 -13.33 -13.59
C LEU A 210 -15.61 -12.93 -14.40
N LEU A 211 -14.97 -13.91 -15.04
CA LEU A 211 -13.69 -13.78 -15.72
C LEU A 211 -13.65 -14.66 -16.97
N GLY A 212 -12.74 -14.37 -17.90
CA GLY A 212 -12.46 -15.28 -19.00
C GLY A 212 -11.22 -14.89 -19.79
N ALA A 213 -10.64 -15.85 -20.48
CA ALA A 213 -9.57 -15.59 -21.43
C ALA A 213 -9.61 -16.56 -22.61
N HIS A 214 -8.86 -16.20 -23.64
CA HIS A 214 -8.58 -17.01 -24.80
C HIS A 214 -7.07 -17.03 -25.05
N SER A 215 -6.58 -18.16 -25.53
CA SER A 215 -5.19 -18.31 -25.92
C SER A 215 -4.94 -17.64 -27.27
N ARG A 216 -3.78 -17.01 -27.42
CA ARG A 216 -3.21 -16.58 -28.69
C ARG A 216 -2.20 -17.60 -29.22
N GLU A 217 -1.60 -18.40 -28.34
CA GLU A 217 -0.69 -19.50 -28.71
C GLU A 217 -1.48 -20.65 -29.35
N TYR A 218 -2.51 -21.14 -28.66
CA TYR A 218 -3.45 -22.15 -29.16
C TYR A 218 -4.74 -21.47 -29.64
N TYR A 219 -4.59 -20.46 -30.49
CA TYR A 219 -5.72 -19.67 -30.96
C TYR A 219 -6.67 -20.51 -31.81
N THR A 220 -7.88 -20.73 -31.30
CA THR A 220 -8.98 -21.28 -32.08
C THR A 220 -10.05 -20.21 -32.32
N PRO A 221 -10.37 -19.87 -33.58
CA PRO A 221 -11.40 -18.90 -33.90
C PRO A 221 -12.73 -19.24 -33.21
N HIS A 222 -13.36 -18.24 -32.61
CA HIS A 222 -14.68 -18.34 -31.97
C HIS A 222 -14.78 -19.29 -30.77
N ALA A 223 -13.67 -19.74 -30.17
CA ALA A 223 -13.71 -20.55 -28.94
C ALA A 223 -14.46 -19.85 -27.79
N ALA A 224 -14.16 -18.57 -27.53
CA ALA A 224 -14.87 -17.78 -26.52
C ALA A 224 -16.36 -17.57 -26.85
N ASP A 225 -16.70 -17.44 -28.15
CA ASP A 225 -18.10 -17.33 -28.58
C ASP A 225 -18.85 -18.66 -28.37
N ALA A 226 -18.19 -19.81 -28.60
CA ALA A 226 -18.77 -21.12 -28.32
C ALA A 226 -19.03 -21.34 -26.83
N LEU A 227 -18.10 -20.93 -25.97
CA LEU A 227 -18.28 -20.97 -24.51
C LEU A 227 -19.39 -20.02 -24.04
N PHE A 228 -19.53 -18.86 -24.68
CA PHE A 228 -20.62 -17.93 -24.37
C PHE A 228 -21.99 -18.52 -24.76
N ALA A 229 -22.06 -19.22 -25.89
CA ALA A 229 -23.27 -19.96 -26.28
C ALA A 229 -23.62 -21.06 -25.26
N LEU A 230 -22.61 -21.82 -24.81
CA LEU A 230 -22.76 -22.86 -23.79
C LEU A 230 -23.22 -22.28 -22.45
N MET A 231 -22.65 -21.15 -22.03
CA MET A 231 -23.07 -20.42 -20.83
C MET A 231 -24.57 -20.07 -20.88
N LEU A 232 -25.05 -19.54 -22.01
CA LEU A 232 -26.46 -19.18 -22.20
C LEU A 232 -27.40 -20.39 -22.18
N GLU A 233 -26.97 -21.49 -22.79
CA GLU A 233 -27.68 -22.77 -22.79
C GLU A 233 -27.82 -23.33 -21.35
N ARG A 234 -26.73 -23.35 -20.60
CA ARG A 234 -26.71 -23.84 -19.21
C ARG A 234 -27.58 -22.99 -18.28
N ALA A 235 -27.49 -21.66 -18.40
CA ALA A 235 -28.32 -20.75 -17.61
C ALA A 235 -29.83 -20.98 -17.89
N ARG A 236 -30.20 -21.23 -19.15
CA ARG A 236 -31.57 -21.57 -19.54
C ARG A 236 -32.02 -22.91 -18.95
N GLN A 237 -31.18 -23.95 -19.04
CA GLN A 237 -31.47 -25.26 -18.46
C GLN A 237 -31.67 -25.20 -16.94
N ARG A 238 -30.95 -24.32 -16.25
CA ARG A 238 -31.08 -24.09 -14.81
C ARG A 238 -32.21 -23.10 -14.43
N GLY A 239 -33.06 -22.72 -15.38
CA GLY A 239 -34.21 -21.84 -15.12
C GLY A 239 -33.85 -20.40 -14.77
N LYS A 240 -32.63 -19.94 -15.09
CA LYS A 240 -32.21 -18.57 -14.82
C LYS A 240 -32.94 -17.59 -15.75
N ARG A 241 -33.20 -16.38 -15.26
CA ARG A 241 -33.92 -15.33 -16.00
C ARG A 241 -33.00 -14.56 -16.94
N PHE A 242 -31.75 -14.36 -16.53
CA PHE A 242 -30.74 -13.63 -17.30
C PHE A 242 -29.33 -14.10 -16.92
N LEU A 243 -28.36 -13.78 -17.76
CA LEU A 243 -26.93 -13.80 -17.45
C LEU A 243 -26.52 -12.41 -17.00
N HIS A 244 -25.80 -12.33 -15.90
CA HIS A 244 -25.14 -11.12 -15.46
C HIS A 244 -23.72 -11.10 -16.05
N LEU A 245 -23.49 -10.22 -17.02
CA LEU A 245 -22.23 -10.18 -17.77
C LEU A 245 -21.15 -9.35 -17.06
N GLY A 246 -21.44 -8.76 -15.88
CA GLY A 246 -20.49 -7.93 -15.14
C GLY A 246 -20.30 -6.54 -15.77
N LEU A 247 -19.30 -5.81 -15.28
CA LEU A 247 -18.97 -4.42 -15.65
C LEU A 247 -18.40 -4.28 -17.07
N GLY A 248 -18.59 -3.14 -17.73
CA GLY A 248 -17.99 -2.89 -19.04
C GLY A 248 -16.47 -3.04 -19.05
N VAL A 249 -15.79 -2.61 -17.99
CA VAL A 249 -14.32 -2.61 -17.76
C VAL A 249 -13.53 -1.80 -18.78
N ASN A 250 -13.64 -2.14 -20.07
CA ASN A 250 -13.06 -1.37 -21.17
C ASN A 250 -13.92 -1.54 -22.44
N GLU A 251 -13.60 -0.76 -23.47
CA GLU A 251 -14.39 -0.76 -24.71
C GLU A 251 -14.39 -2.13 -25.42
N GLY A 252 -13.29 -2.89 -25.34
CA GLY A 252 -13.17 -4.22 -25.94
C GLY A 252 -14.12 -5.23 -25.30
N ILE A 253 -14.11 -5.31 -23.97
CA ILE A 253 -14.99 -6.19 -23.17
C ILE A 253 -16.46 -5.75 -23.34
N ALA A 254 -16.73 -4.44 -23.31
CA ALA A 254 -18.08 -3.93 -23.53
C ALA A 254 -18.61 -4.25 -24.94
N ARG A 255 -17.78 -4.13 -25.99
CA ARG A 255 -18.14 -4.54 -27.36
C ARG A 255 -18.47 -6.03 -27.44
N PHE A 256 -17.69 -6.88 -26.79
CA PHE A 256 -17.97 -8.33 -26.75
C PHE A 256 -19.34 -8.65 -26.12
N LYS A 257 -19.71 -7.95 -25.04
CA LYS A 257 -21.02 -8.10 -24.39
C LYS A 257 -22.16 -7.63 -25.29
N ARG A 258 -22.00 -6.46 -25.92
CA ARG A 258 -23.00 -5.90 -26.86
C ARG A 258 -23.18 -6.77 -28.11
N LYS A 259 -22.09 -7.37 -28.62
CA LYS A 259 -22.11 -8.32 -29.74
C LYS A 259 -23.09 -9.48 -29.51
N TRP A 260 -23.21 -9.94 -28.27
CA TRP A 260 -24.15 -10.98 -27.84
C TRP A 260 -25.54 -10.46 -27.45
N GLY A 261 -25.80 -9.16 -27.63
CA GLY A 261 -27.06 -8.52 -27.26
C GLY A 261 -27.14 -8.10 -25.79
N GLY A 262 -26.01 -8.12 -25.05
CA GLY A 262 -25.93 -7.65 -23.67
C GLY A 262 -26.24 -6.16 -23.58
N ARG A 263 -27.12 -5.81 -22.63
CA ARG A 263 -27.62 -4.43 -22.44
C ARG A 263 -27.18 -3.89 -21.08
N PRO A 264 -26.80 -2.61 -20.98
CA PRO A 264 -26.51 -2.00 -19.69
C PRO A 264 -27.79 -1.92 -18.85
N ALA A 265 -27.78 -2.46 -17.64
CA ALA A 265 -28.95 -2.55 -16.76
C ALA A 265 -28.79 -1.71 -15.49
N LEU A 266 -27.75 -1.96 -14.71
CA LEU A 266 -27.54 -1.31 -13.43
C LEU A 266 -26.35 -0.36 -13.52
N ARG A 267 -26.51 0.85 -12.99
CA ARG A 267 -25.39 1.80 -12.85
C ARG A 267 -24.44 1.29 -11.77
N TYR A 268 -23.15 1.50 -11.97
CA TYR A 268 -22.08 1.19 -11.03
C TYR A 268 -21.27 2.45 -10.73
N VAL A 269 -21.09 2.75 -9.45
CA VAL A 269 -20.20 3.79 -8.95
C VAL A 269 -19.37 3.17 -7.84
N ARG A 270 -18.06 3.30 -7.97
CA ARG A 270 -17.10 2.89 -6.96
C ARG A 270 -16.55 4.12 -6.26
N ALA A 271 -16.46 4.07 -4.93
CA ALA A 271 -15.68 5.00 -4.17
C ALA A 271 -14.70 4.26 -3.27
N ASP A 272 -13.46 4.75 -3.25
CA ASP A 272 -12.41 4.22 -2.40
C ASP A 272 -11.82 5.38 -1.60
N TRP A 273 -11.72 5.21 -0.30
CA TRP A 273 -11.00 6.14 0.56
C TRP A 273 -10.53 5.48 1.83
N GLU A 274 -9.65 6.18 2.52
CA GLU A 274 -9.12 5.80 3.80
C GLU A 274 -9.29 6.97 4.76
N GLU A 275 -9.95 6.72 5.89
CA GLU A 275 -10.06 7.67 6.98
C GLU A 275 -8.83 7.54 7.87
N ARG A 276 -7.91 8.49 7.69
CA ARG A 276 -6.58 8.46 8.27
C ARG A 276 -6.59 8.79 9.76
N GLN A 277 -5.82 8.03 10.54
CA GLN A 277 -5.35 8.49 11.84
C GLN A 277 -4.16 9.43 11.60
N GLY A 278 -4.24 10.66 12.09
CA GLY A 278 -3.31 11.75 11.74
C GLY A 278 -1.89 11.54 12.24
N GLY A 279 -1.13 10.70 11.57
CA GLY A 279 0.25 10.32 11.89
C GLY A 279 0.74 9.17 11.00
N GLU A 280 -0.19 8.41 10.40
CA GLU A 280 0.11 7.38 9.41
C GLU A 280 0.26 7.94 7.99
N ALA A 281 -0.35 9.11 7.73
CA ALA A 281 -0.45 9.73 6.41
C ALA A 281 0.90 9.99 5.72
N PHE A 282 2.00 10.19 6.47
CA PHE A 282 3.33 10.37 5.88
C PHE A 282 4.13 9.09 5.74
N MET A 283 4.04 8.13 6.66
CA MET A 283 4.61 6.80 6.38
C MET A 283 3.92 6.19 5.16
N GLU A 284 2.61 6.40 5.02
CA GLU A 284 1.91 6.06 3.79
C GLU A 284 2.19 7.00 2.62
N ALA A 285 2.46 8.30 2.77
CA ALA A 285 2.89 9.14 1.64
C ALA A 285 4.33 8.81 1.18
N LEU A 286 5.16 8.36 2.11
CA LEU A 286 6.50 7.82 1.91
C LEU A 286 6.42 6.46 1.20
N LEU A 287 5.44 5.62 1.53
CA LEU A 287 5.13 4.37 0.82
C LEU A 287 4.40 4.63 -0.52
N ALA A 288 3.47 5.58 -0.59
CA ALA A 288 2.68 5.92 -1.77
C ALA A 288 3.51 6.69 -2.81
N GLY A 289 4.59 7.35 -2.41
CA GLY A 289 5.61 7.84 -3.35
C GLY A 289 6.40 6.73 -4.04
N LEU A 290 6.18 5.45 -3.70
CA LEU A 290 6.63 4.28 -4.46
C LEU A 290 5.63 3.88 -5.56
N ARG A 291 4.41 4.46 -5.57
CA ARG A 291 3.37 4.20 -6.56
C ARG A 291 3.27 5.36 -7.52
N ALA A 292 3.90 5.21 -8.69
CA ALA A 292 3.62 6.06 -9.84
C ALA A 292 2.24 5.69 -10.42
N ASP A 293 1.30 6.63 -10.43
CA ASP A 293 0.01 6.54 -11.14
C ASP A 293 0.00 7.54 -12.31
N PRO A 294 -0.15 7.09 -13.57
CA PRO A 294 0.12 7.85 -14.79
C PRO A 294 -0.97 8.86 -15.24
N ASP A 295 -1.47 9.73 -14.36
CA ASP A 295 -2.40 10.82 -14.72
C ASP A 295 -1.91 12.20 -14.23
N ALA A 296 -0.67 12.55 -14.56
CA ALA A 296 0.11 13.60 -13.88
C ALA A 296 0.36 14.90 -14.66
N ALA A 297 0.09 15.05 -15.96
CA ALA A 297 0.71 16.12 -16.75
C ALA A 297 0.56 17.58 -16.23
N TRP A 298 -0.61 18.00 -15.71
CA TRP A 298 -0.80 19.36 -15.16
C TRP A 298 -0.41 19.51 -13.68
N ARG A 299 -0.44 18.43 -12.90
CA ARG A 299 0.00 18.40 -11.49
C ARG A 299 1.52 18.22 -11.39
N GLU A 300 2.12 17.60 -12.40
CA GLU A 300 3.56 17.38 -12.56
C GLU A 300 4.29 18.69 -12.85
N ALA A 301 3.79 19.56 -13.73
CA ALA A 301 4.40 20.88 -13.97
C ALA A 301 4.43 21.79 -12.72
N GLN A 302 3.36 21.77 -11.91
CA GLN A 302 3.30 22.54 -10.67
C GLN A 302 4.19 21.91 -9.57
N ARG A 303 4.22 20.57 -9.48
CA ARG A 303 5.14 19.83 -8.61
C ARG A 303 6.59 20.03 -9.01
N GLU A 304 6.94 20.01 -10.29
CA GLU A 304 8.29 20.23 -10.81
C GLU A 304 8.80 21.63 -10.45
N MET A 305 7.94 22.65 -10.55
CA MET A 305 8.29 24.02 -10.20
C MET A 305 8.48 24.21 -8.69
N GLU A 306 7.62 23.62 -7.85
CA GLU A 306 7.79 23.57 -6.39
C GLU A 306 9.02 22.72 -5.99
N HIS A 307 9.26 21.61 -6.68
CA HIS A 307 10.38 20.69 -6.45
C HIS A 307 11.73 21.32 -6.81
N ALA A 308 11.78 22.13 -7.88
CA ALA A 308 12.98 22.87 -8.27
C ALA A 308 13.42 23.88 -7.20
N GLN A 309 12.48 24.55 -6.52
CA GLN A 309 12.79 25.56 -5.50
C GLN A 309 13.40 24.97 -4.21
N VAL A 310 13.08 23.71 -3.91
CA VAL A 310 13.57 23.01 -2.72
C VAL A 310 14.83 22.16 -2.96
N GLN A 311 15.33 22.08 -4.21
CA GLN A 311 16.58 21.38 -4.50
C GLN A 311 17.76 22.01 -3.75
N ARG A 312 18.60 21.18 -3.12
CA ARG A 312 19.83 21.60 -2.45
C ARG A 312 21.00 20.72 -2.87
N PRO A 313 22.25 21.23 -2.84
CA PRO A 313 23.42 20.40 -3.05
C PRO A 313 23.58 19.39 -1.90
N PHE A 314 23.86 18.13 -2.23
CA PHE A 314 24.14 17.10 -1.24
C PHE A 314 25.60 17.20 -0.78
N ARG A 315 25.84 17.85 0.37
CA ARG A 315 27.19 18.09 0.93
C ARG A 315 27.62 17.08 2.00
N MET A 316 26.72 16.19 2.40
CA MET A 316 26.99 15.06 3.29
C MET A 316 27.55 13.89 2.48
N LEU A 317 28.58 14.14 1.67
CA LEU A 317 29.17 13.19 0.75
C LEU A 317 30.70 13.25 0.83
N TRP A 318 31.32 12.08 0.83
CA TRP A 318 32.77 11.89 0.83
C TRP A 318 33.16 10.95 -0.31
N ARG A 319 34.23 11.31 -1.00
CA ARG A 319 34.91 10.46 -1.98
C ARG A 319 35.87 9.53 -1.24
N VAL A 320 35.83 8.27 -1.61
CA VAL A 320 36.58 7.16 -1.00
C VAL A 320 37.42 6.50 -2.10
N GLU A 321 38.74 6.57 -1.98
CA GLU A 321 39.67 6.11 -3.01
C GLU A 321 40.67 5.09 -2.48
N LYS A 322 40.88 4.00 -3.24
CA LYS A 322 41.89 2.98 -2.94
C LYS A 322 42.34 2.31 -4.24
N ASN A 323 43.65 2.12 -4.41
CA ASN A 323 44.23 1.47 -5.59
C ASN A 323 43.76 2.04 -6.94
N GLY A 324 43.63 3.38 -7.04
CA GLY A 324 43.15 4.07 -8.25
C GLY A 324 41.66 3.86 -8.56
N ARG A 325 40.90 3.22 -7.67
CA ARG A 325 39.44 3.06 -7.76
C ARG A 325 38.76 4.11 -6.89
N THR A 326 37.70 4.72 -7.42
CA THR A 326 36.92 5.74 -6.72
C THR A 326 35.51 5.24 -6.42
N SER A 327 35.08 5.44 -5.17
CA SER A 327 33.74 5.18 -4.65
C SER A 327 33.31 6.36 -3.76
N TRP A 328 32.09 6.34 -3.24
CA TRP A 328 31.57 7.41 -2.38
C TRP A 328 30.88 6.84 -1.14
N ILE A 329 30.92 7.60 -0.04
CA ILE A 329 30.11 7.36 1.15
C ILE A 329 29.36 8.64 1.53
N GLY A 330 28.08 8.52 1.82
CA GLY A 330 27.19 9.66 2.09
C GLY A 330 26.28 9.45 3.29
N GLY A 331 25.87 10.58 3.88
CA GLY A 331 25.15 10.66 5.14
C GLY A 331 23.71 11.06 4.94
N THR A 332 22.76 10.13 5.07
CA THR A 332 21.34 10.37 4.86
C THR A 332 20.62 10.79 6.14
N ALA A 333 19.42 11.35 5.96
CA ALA A 333 18.50 11.69 7.02
C ALA A 333 17.09 11.22 6.64
N HIS A 334 16.41 10.53 7.56
CA HIS A 334 15.08 9.98 7.34
C HIS A 334 14.02 11.06 7.06
N PHE A 335 14.20 12.28 7.59
CA PHE A 335 13.27 13.39 7.40
C PHE A 335 14.04 14.68 7.11
N PHE A 336 13.64 15.41 6.08
CA PHE A 336 14.26 16.67 5.69
C PHE A 336 13.28 17.62 4.98
N PRO A 337 13.48 18.95 5.04
CA PRO A 337 12.60 19.90 4.36
C PRO A 337 12.99 20.20 2.91
N TYR A 338 14.09 19.62 2.41
CA TYR A 338 14.63 19.88 1.07
C TYR A 338 14.89 18.58 0.31
N SER A 339 14.88 18.69 -1.01
CA SER A 339 15.23 17.60 -1.93
C SER A 339 16.69 17.69 -2.36
N PHE A 340 17.30 16.54 -2.61
CA PHE A 340 18.66 16.32 -3.12
C PHE A 340 18.68 15.48 -4.41
N GLU A 341 17.52 15.20 -5.00
CA GLU A 341 17.33 14.31 -6.15
C GLU A 341 18.29 14.65 -7.31
N SER A 342 18.45 15.94 -7.63
CA SER A 342 19.38 16.38 -8.69
C SER A 342 20.84 16.05 -8.38
N ALA A 343 21.23 16.07 -7.10
CA ALA A 343 22.57 15.68 -6.68
C ALA A 343 22.76 14.16 -6.78
N PHE A 344 21.75 13.37 -6.38
CA PHE A 344 21.77 11.92 -6.55
C PHE A 344 21.82 11.51 -8.02
N LYS A 345 21.02 12.15 -8.91
CA LYS A 345 21.09 11.92 -10.36
C LYS A 345 22.50 12.15 -10.93
N ARG A 346 23.25 13.15 -10.44
CA ARG A 346 24.65 13.38 -10.85
C ARG A 346 25.62 12.36 -10.28
N LEU A 347 25.45 11.98 -9.02
CA LEU A 347 26.28 10.99 -8.35
C LEU A 347 26.10 9.60 -8.98
N PHE A 348 24.86 9.19 -9.21
CA PHE A 348 24.52 7.86 -9.71
C PHE A 348 24.89 7.63 -11.17
N ARG A 349 25.18 8.68 -11.95
CA ARG A 349 25.83 8.49 -13.27
C ARG A 349 27.24 7.91 -13.17
N GLN A 350 27.90 8.06 -12.02
CA GLN A 350 29.30 7.67 -11.81
C GLN A 350 29.45 6.33 -11.08
N VAL A 351 28.35 5.75 -10.59
CA VAL A 351 28.34 4.49 -9.85
C VAL A 351 27.41 3.46 -10.47
N ASP A 352 27.70 2.19 -10.25
CA ASP A 352 26.89 1.07 -10.73
C ASP A 352 26.11 0.41 -9.58
N THR A 353 26.63 0.51 -8.36
CA THR A 353 26.03 -0.06 -7.14
C THR A 353 25.81 1.02 -6.09
N VAL A 354 24.63 1.00 -5.47
CA VAL A 354 24.27 1.87 -4.32
C VAL A 354 23.90 1.00 -3.14
N LEU A 355 24.56 1.21 -2.00
CA LEU A 355 24.34 0.48 -0.75
C LEU A 355 23.55 1.35 0.22
N PHE A 356 22.59 0.77 0.93
CA PHE A 356 21.82 1.43 1.98
C PHE A 356 21.97 0.69 3.31
N GLU A 357 21.68 1.34 4.44
CA GLU A 357 21.73 0.70 5.76
C GLU A 357 20.93 -0.60 5.79
N GLY A 358 19.70 -0.60 5.28
CA GLY A 358 18.91 -1.80 5.13
C GLY A 358 17.86 -1.67 4.04
N HIS A 359 16.82 -2.51 4.11
CA HIS A 359 15.81 -2.58 3.07
C HIS A 359 14.86 -1.37 3.16
N LEU A 360 14.61 -0.73 2.01
CA LEU A 360 13.78 0.48 1.89
C LEU A 360 12.60 0.27 0.92
N ASP A 361 12.36 -0.97 0.50
CA ASP A 361 11.17 -1.35 -0.28
C ASP A 361 9.89 -1.36 0.58
N GLU A 362 8.75 -1.38 -0.12
CA GLU A 362 7.40 -1.28 0.47
C GLU A 362 7.15 -2.39 1.50
N ASP A 363 7.46 -3.65 1.14
CA ASP A 363 7.23 -4.82 1.99
C ASP A 363 8.03 -4.75 3.29
N SER A 364 9.30 -4.32 3.19
CA SER A 364 10.19 -4.17 4.34
C SER A 364 9.70 -3.07 5.29
N LEU A 365 9.32 -1.90 4.74
CA LEU A 365 8.79 -0.79 5.53
C LEU A 365 7.43 -1.14 6.18
N GLU A 366 6.55 -1.87 5.48
CA GLU A 366 5.29 -2.36 6.05
C GLU A 366 5.54 -3.34 7.20
N SER A 367 6.54 -4.23 7.04
CA SER A 367 6.95 -5.16 8.09
C SER A 367 7.46 -4.44 9.35
N VAL A 368 8.28 -3.38 9.18
CA VAL A 368 8.71 -2.52 10.31
C VAL A 368 7.49 -1.93 10.99
N ALA A 369 6.57 -1.33 10.23
CA ALA A 369 5.38 -0.71 10.78
C ALA A 369 4.50 -1.71 11.55
N ARG A 370 4.31 -2.92 11.01
CA ARG A 370 3.55 -3.99 11.67
C ARG A 370 4.19 -4.45 12.96
N ALA A 371 5.53 -4.55 13.02
CA ALA A 371 6.25 -4.87 14.24
C ALA A 371 6.10 -3.77 15.30
N GLY A 372 6.18 -2.50 14.88
CA GLY A 372 6.06 -1.34 15.75
C GLY A 372 4.66 -1.12 16.35
N LYS A 373 3.61 -1.49 15.60
CA LYS A 373 2.20 -1.41 16.03
C LYS A 373 1.80 -2.42 17.11
N ARG A 374 2.68 -3.33 17.51
CA ARG A 374 2.43 -4.24 18.62
C ARG A 374 2.52 -3.48 19.96
N PRO A 375 1.64 -3.77 20.93
CA PRO A 375 1.71 -3.11 22.23
C PRO A 375 3.04 -3.43 22.95
N PRO A 376 3.60 -2.47 23.70
CA PRO A 376 4.84 -2.67 24.45
C PRO A 376 4.60 -3.59 25.66
N ALA A 377 5.68 -4.13 26.22
CA ALA A 377 5.62 -4.68 27.57
C ALA A 377 5.24 -3.56 28.56
N PRO A 378 4.50 -3.86 29.65
CA PRO A 378 4.00 -2.84 30.58
C PRO A 378 5.07 -1.86 31.07
N GLU A 379 6.26 -2.35 31.39
CA GLU A 379 7.42 -1.59 31.86
C GLU A 379 8.03 -0.64 30.81
N ALA A 380 7.73 -0.86 29.53
CA ALA A 380 8.19 -0.05 28.41
C ALA A 380 7.09 0.91 27.89
N CYS A 381 5.91 0.93 28.51
CA CYS A 381 4.80 1.78 28.11
C CYS A 381 5.14 3.27 28.30
N LEU A 382 5.32 4.00 27.20
CA LEU A 382 5.68 5.42 27.25
C LEU A 382 4.59 6.29 27.87
N TYR A 383 3.33 5.85 27.79
CA TYR A 383 2.23 6.56 28.43
C TYR A 383 2.41 6.60 29.95
N ASP A 384 2.84 5.51 30.56
CA ASP A 384 3.01 5.38 32.02
C ASP A 384 4.32 6.02 32.50
N LEU A 385 5.34 6.09 31.62
CA LEU A 385 6.61 6.75 31.89
C LEU A 385 6.56 8.29 31.81
N LEU A 386 5.52 8.85 31.20
CA LEU A 386 5.27 10.29 31.13
C LEU A 386 4.20 10.70 32.13
N THR A 387 4.36 11.84 32.78
CA THR A 387 3.32 12.43 33.65
C THR A 387 2.15 12.96 32.81
N PRO A 388 0.93 13.11 33.38
CA PRO A 388 -0.20 13.70 32.67
C PRO A 388 0.11 15.08 32.07
N HIS A 389 0.87 15.90 32.78
CA HIS A 389 1.29 17.23 32.30
C HIS A 389 2.23 17.12 31.09
N GLU A 390 3.23 16.23 31.13
CA GLU A 390 4.15 16.00 29.99
C GLU A 390 3.42 15.47 28.76
N ARG A 391 2.42 14.58 28.92
CA ARG A 391 1.61 14.09 27.80
C ARG A 391 0.76 15.19 27.18
N ALA A 392 0.13 16.03 28.00
CA ALA A 392 -0.64 17.17 27.51
C ALA A 392 0.23 18.17 26.74
N GLU A 393 1.44 18.44 27.25
CA GLU A 393 2.42 19.29 26.57
C GLU A 393 2.89 18.69 25.24
N LEU A 394 3.18 17.39 25.21
CA LEU A 394 3.53 16.68 23.98
C LEU A 394 2.40 16.73 22.95
N ALA A 395 1.16 16.46 23.38
CA ALA A 395 -0.02 16.52 22.52
C ALA A 395 -0.20 17.91 21.90
N ARG A 396 -0.04 18.97 22.71
CA ARG A 396 -0.10 20.36 22.24
C ARG A 396 1.00 20.69 21.23
N VAL A 397 2.23 20.21 21.45
CA VAL A 397 3.34 20.44 20.53
C VAL A 397 3.16 19.69 19.21
N VAL A 398 2.76 18.42 19.26
CA VAL A 398 2.55 17.56 18.08
C VAL A 398 1.36 18.07 17.24
N ARG A 399 0.18 18.20 17.86
CA ARG A 399 -1.07 18.61 17.19
C ARG A 399 -1.05 20.07 16.72
N GLY A 400 -0.30 20.92 17.42
CA GLY A 400 -0.21 22.35 17.10
C GLY A 400 -1.37 23.17 17.66
N PRO A 401 -1.64 24.36 17.10
CA PRO A 401 -2.70 25.24 17.60
C PRO A 401 -4.09 24.61 17.37
N GLU A 402 -4.91 24.58 18.42
CA GLU A 402 -6.26 23.98 18.40
C GLU A 402 -7.30 24.93 18.98
N GLY A 403 -8.53 24.85 18.45
CA GLY A 403 -9.69 25.58 18.99
C GLY A 403 -10.39 26.45 17.94
N PRO A 404 -11.59 26.98 18.27
CA PRO A 404 -12.45 27.68 17.31
C PRO A 404 -11.76 28.85 16.62
N PHE A 405 -10.90 29.57 17.34
CA PHE A 405 -10.10 30.68 16.82
C PHE A 405 -9.10 30.24 15.74
N TRP A 406 -8.32 29.19 15.99
CA TRP A 406 -7.33 28.69 15.03
C TRP A 406 -7.97 27.98 13.83
N ARG A 407 -9.15 27.38 14.03
CA ARG A 407 -9.98 26.83 12.96
C ARG A 407 -10.47 27.92 12.01
N ALA A 408 -10.91 29.06 12.56
CA ALA A 408 -11.36 30.20 11.77
C ALA A 408 -10.23 30.81 10.92
N LEU A 409 -8.98 30.70 11.38
CA LEU A 409 -7.78 31.11 10.64
C LEU A 409 -7.23 30.05 9.68
N ASN A 410 -7.89 28.89 9.54
CA ASN A 410 -7.43 27.75 8.75
C ASN A 410 -6.00 27.27 9.14
N MET A 411 -5.64 27.43 10.42
CA MET A 411 -4.34 27.07 10.99
C MET A 411 -4.36 25.78 11.82
N GLU A 412 -5.55 25.21 12.04
CA GLU A 412 -5.73 23.90 12.67
C GLU A 412 -5.42 22.78 11.66
N ALA A 413 -4.62 21.79 12.06
CA ALA A 413 -4.28 20.67 11.18
C ALA A 413 -5.53 19.80 10.89
N PRO A 414 -5.78 19.41 9.63
CA PRO A 414 -6.98 18.66 9.23
C PRO A 414 -7.01 17.23 9.80
N GLU A 415 -5.84 16.61 9.98
CA GLU A 415 -5.68 15.30 10.61
C GLU A 415 -4.76 15.44 11.83
N LYS A 416 -5.17 14.87 12.97
CA LYS A 416 -4.49 15.03 14.26
C LYS A 416 -3.93 13.71 14.77
N ALA A 417 -2.71 13.76 15.32
CA ALA A 417 -2.11 12.61 15.97
C ALA A 417 -2.83 12.24 17.25
N ASP A 418 -3.23 10.97 17.37
CA ASP A 418 -3.67 10.40 18.62
C ASP A 418 -2.45 10.05 19.49
N VAL A 419 -1.94 11.07 20.18
CA VAL A 419 -0.76 10.96 21.05
C VAL A 419 -0.92 9.87 22.09
N ASP A 420 -2.09 9.76 22.71
CA ASP A 420 -2.34 8.76 23.74
C ASP A 420 -2.35 7.35 23.17
N TRP A 421 -2.94 7.15 21.99
CA TRP A 421 -2.90 5.86 21.32
C TRP A 421 -1.46 5.42 21.03
N PHE A 422 -0.64 6.29 20.42
CA PHE A 422 0.75 5.95 20.11
C PHE A 422 1.54 5.59 21.37
N LEU A 423 1.39 6.37 22.44
CA LEU A 423 2.11 6.13 23.70
C LEU A 423 1.67 4.85 24.43
N ARG A 424 0.43 4.39 24.25
CA ARG A 424 -0.15 3.23 24.95
C ARG A 424 -0.09 1.92 24.16
N ARG A 425 -0.30 1.99 22.85
CA ARG A 425 -0.62 0.82 22.01
C ARG A 425 0.51 0.42 21.07
N THR A 426 1.61 1.17 21.04
CA THR A 426 2.71 0.90 20.13
C THR A 426 4.05 0.82 20.84
N ARG A 427 5.03 0.17 20.19
CA ARG A 427 6.39 0.06 20.73
C ARG A 427 7.04 1.43 20.89
N PRO A 428 7.98 1.60 21.84
CA PRO A 428 8.52 2.92 22.16
C PRO A 428 9.17 3.66 20.99
N TRP A 429 9.96 2.95 20.18
CA TRP A 429 10.58 3.51 18.99
C TRP A 429 9.53 3.89 17.92
N TYR A 430 8.44 3.12 17.80
CA TYR A 430 7.38 3.38 16.83
C TYR A 430 6.54 4.59 17.22
N ALA A 431 6.16 4.69 18.50
CA ALA A 431 5.50 5.86 19.06
C ALA A 431 6.35 7.12 18.85
N PHE A 432 7.65 7.01 19.13
CA PHE A 432 8.61 8.08 18.89
C PHE A 432 8.64 8.54 17.44
N PHE A 433 8.88 7.64 16.48
CA PHE A 433 8.92 8.01 15.07
C PHE A 433 7.59 8.60 14.61
N SER A 434 6.46 8.00 14.98
CA SER A 434 5.14 8.44 14.53
C SER A 434 4.78 9.85 15.03
N LEU A 435 5.00 10.13 16.32
CA LEU A 435 4.72 11.45 16.90
C LEU A 435 5.70 12.52 16.42
N TRP A 436 6.95 12.14 16.20
CA TRP A 436 7.96 13.00 15.59
C TRP A 436 7.61 13.33 14.14
N CYS A 437 7.16 12.35 13.34
CA CYS A 437 6.69 12.55 11.96
C CYS A 437 5.52 13.54 11.91
N ALA A 438 4.48 13.30 12.71
CA ALA A 438 3.32 14.16 12.77
C ALA A 438 3.69 15.63 13.10
N TYR A 439 4.67 15.83 13.99
CA TYR A 439 5.21 17.15 14.29
C TYR A 439 5.94 17.81 13.10
N LEU A 440 6.73 17.04 12.36
CA LEU A 440 7.51 17.51 11.21
C LEU A 440 6.62 17.82 9.99
N GLU A 441 5.65 16.97 9.70
CA GLU A 441 4.71 17.12 8.58
C GLU A 441 3.93 18.43 8.66
N ARG A 442 3.43 18.76 9.85
CA ARG A 442 2.72 20.02 10.13
C ARG A 442 3.58 21.24 9.82
N ARG A 443 4.90 21.08 9.76
CA ARG A 443 5.88 22.13 9.45
C ARG A 443 6.42 22.06 8.03
N GLY A 444 5.77 21.29 7.16
CA GLY A 444 6.11 21.19 5.74
C GLY A 444 7.36 20.34 5.45
N TRP A 445 7.80 19.49 6.39
CA TRP A 445 8.87 18.53 6.13
C TRP A 445 8.28 17.36 5.35
N ARG A 446 8.61 17.29 4.05
CA ARG A 446 7.98 16.37 3.10
C ARG A 446 8.96 15.40 2.42
N TYR A 447 10.26 15.53 2.70
CA TYR A 447 11.31 14.76 2.02
C TYR A 447 12.01 13.79 2.98
N SER A 448 12.57 12.73 2.43
CA SER A 448 13.41 11.73 3.08
C SER A 448 14.63 11.52 2.19
N VAL A 449 15.83 11.75 2.72
CA VAL A 449 17.06 11.79 1.89
C VAL A 449 17.47 10.38 1.46
N ASP A 450 17.32 9.41 2.35
CA ASP A 450 17.55 7.99 2.11
C ASP A 450 16.55 7.41 1.10
N LEU A 451 15.25 7.67 1.24
CA LEU A 451 14.27 7.14 0.30
C LEU A 451 14.34 7.82 -1.06
N GLU A 452 14.60 9.13 -1.10
CA GLU A 452 14.81 9.84 -2.36
C GLU A 452 16.03 9.29 -3.11
N ALA A 453 17.12 9.02 -2.40
CA ALA A 453 18.29 8.37 -2.98
C ALA A 453 17.98 6.95 -3.47
N TRP A 454 17.22 6.16 -2.68
CA TRP A 454 16.83 4.80 -3.07
C TRP A 454 15.99 4.79 -4.35
N ARG A 455 14.98 5.66 -4.45
CA ARG A 455 14.14 5.81 -5.65
C ARG A 455 14.97 6.24 -6.84
N THR A 456 15.79 7.29 -6.67
CA THR A 456 16.65 7.79 -7.76
C THR A 456 17.62 6.71 -8.25
N ALA A 457 18.15 5.87 -7.36
CA ALA A 457 19.01 4.75 -7.74
C ALA A 457 18.24 3.69 -8.54
N HIS A 458 17.02 3.35 -8.13
CA HIS A 458 16.16 2.39 -8.81
C HIS A 458 15.72 2.88 -10.19
N ASP A 459 15.22 4.13 -10.28
CA ASP A 459 14.78 4.76 -11.53
C ASP A 459 15.92 4.87 -12.57
N MET A 460 17.16 5.02 -12.08
CA MET A 460 18.37 5.05 -12.92
C MET A 460 18.95 3.65 -13.21
N GLY A 461 18.26 2.58 -12.84
CA GLY A 461 18.66 1.19 -13.09
C GLY A 461 19.94 0.77 -12.37
N ARG A 462 20.26 1.38 -11.21
CA ARG A 462 21.44 1.02 -10.42
C ARG A 462 21.18 -0.23 -9.60
N ARG A 463 22.24 -1.00 -9.35
CA ARG A 463 22.16 -2.14 -8.44
C ARG A 463 22.04 -1.63 -7.01
N VAL A 464 20.90 -1.87 -6.37
CA VAL A 464 20.65 -1.46 -4.98
C VAL A 464 20.84 -2.66 -4.05
N LEU A 465 21.60 -2.48 -2.96
CA LEU A 465 21.83 -3.53 -1.96
C LEU A 465 21.68 -2.96 -0.54
N ALA A 466 21.18 -3.79 0.37
CA ALA A 466 21.07 -3.51 1.79
C ALA A 466 22.31 -4.01 2.54
N LEU A 467 22.81 -3.23 3.50
CA LEU A 467 23.91 -3.61 4.38
C LEU A 467 23.44 -4.41 5.60
N GLU A 468 22.17 -4.29 5.98
CA GLU A 468 21.51 -5.05 7.04
C GLU A 468 20.27 -5.77 6.48
N ASP A 469 20.00 -6.95 7.03
CA ASP A 469 18.72 -7.61 6.85
C ASP A 469 17.65 -7.04 7.79
N MET A 470 16.41 -7.46 7.56
CA MET A 470 15.26 -6.96 8.29
C MET A 470 15.27 -7.34 9.78
N ALA A 471 15.83 -8.51 10.14
CA ALA A 471 15.91 -8.94 11.53
C ALA A 471 16.95 -8.10 12.30
N GLU A 472 18.09 -7.82 11.68
CA GLU A 472 19.14 -6.94 12.20
C GLU A 472 18.63 -5.51 12.42
N GLN A 473 17.86 -4.97 11.47
CA GLN A 473 17.24 -3.65 11.61
C GLN A 473 16.21 -3.59 12.74
N LEU A 474 15.34 -4.60 12.86
CA LEU A 474 14.37 -4.67 13.95
C LEU A 474 15.06 -4.80 15.30
N ALA A 475 16.09 -5.63 15.42
CA ALA A 475 16.86 -5.79 16.66
C ALA A 475 17.52 -4.46 17.07
N ALA A 476 18.07 -3.70 16.11
CA ALA A 476 18.62 -2.38 16.39
C ALA A 476 17.55 -1.41 16.92
N LEU A 477 16.34 -1.40 16.35
CA LEU A 477 15.22 -0.59 16.83
C LEU A 477 14.71 -1.03 18.21
N GLU A 478 14.67 -2.34 18.47
CA GLU A 478 14.26 -2.91 19.76
C GLU A 478 15.26 -2.61 20.88
N SER A 479 16.55 -2.50 20.56
CA SER A 479 17.61 -2.18 21.52
C SER A 479 17.55 -0.74 22.06
N VAL A 480 16.71 0.11 21.47
CA VAL A 480 16.61 1.53 21.83
C VAL A 480 15.94 1.68 23.21
N PRO A 481 16.63 2.24 24.22
CA PRO A 481 16.06 2.35 25.56
C PRO A 481 14.85 3.30 25.58
N PRO A 482 13.69 2.90 26.14
CA PRO A 482 12.50 3.75 26.22
C PRO A 482 12.75 5.10 26.90
N ALA A 483 13.66 5.12 27.90
CA ALA A 483 14.06 6.34 28.61
C ALA A 483 14.57 7.45 27.68
N ARG A 484 15.17 7.11 26.54
CA ARG A 484 15.62 8.10 25.57
C ARG A 484 14.47 8.76 24.82
N ALA A 485 13.46 7.98 24.42
CA ALA A 485 12.24 8.52 23.83
C ALA A 485 11.52 9.44 24.83
N VAL A 486 11.44 9.04 26.10
CA VAL A 486 10.88 9.86 27.20
C VAL A 486 11.66 11.17 27.36
N ALA A 487 12.99 11.13 27.46
CA ALA A 487 13.81 12.34 27.57
C ALA A 487 13.59 13.30 26.38
N HIS A 488 13.48 12.75 25.17
CA HIS A 488 13.22 13.52 23.97
C HIS A 488 11.82 14.15 23.97
N PHE A 489 10.78 13.43 24.43
CA PHE A 489 9.43 13.98 24.57
C PHE A 489 9.34 15.07 25.65
N ARG A 490 10.06 14.93 26.77
CA ARG A 490 10.18 15.98 27.79
C ARG A 490 10.75 17.27 27.23
N ALA A 491 11.66 17.16 26.25
CA ALA A 491 12.25 18.29 25.56
C ALA A 491 11.43 18.82 24.36
N CYS A 492 10.16 18.40 24.18
CA CYS A 492 9.36 18.71 22.98
C CYS A 492 9.24 20.20 22.62
N ARG A 493 9.29 21.10 23.61
CA ARG A 493 9.27 22.55 23.39
C ARG A 493 10.52 23.07 22.64
N GLN A 494 11.63 22.35 22.73
CA GLN A 494 12.91 22.71 22.12
C GLN A 494 13.09 22.15 20.70
N TRP A 495 12.21 21.23 20.27
CA TRP A 495 12.29 20.56 18.97
C TRP A 495 12.43 21.53 17.78
N GLY A 496 11.78 22.70 17.83
CA GLY A 496 11.88 23.69 16.74
C GLY A 496 13.26 24.35 16.63
N ALA A 497 13.92 24.65 17.75
CA ALA A 497 15.27 25.20 17.75
C ALA A 497 16.28 24.14 17.28
N TYR A 498 16.13 22.93 17.80
CA TYR A 498 16.90 21.76 17.39
C TYR A 498 16.85 21.52 15.87
N LEU A 499 15.66 21.52 15.26
CA LEU A 499 15.50 21.31 13.82
C LEU A 499 16.23 22.36 12.98
N ARG A 500 16.11 23.64 13.35
CA ARG A 500 16.78 24.74 12.61
C ARG A 500 18.30 24.62 12.68
N ALA A 501 18.83 24.24 13.84
CA ALA A 501 20.27 24.01 14.00
C ALA A 501 20.73 22.81 13.14
N ASN A 502 20.02 21.68 13.21
CA ASN A 502 20.34 20.45 12.48
C ASN A 502 20.27 20.63 10.95
N VAL A 503 19.23 21.30 10.42
CA VAL A 503 19.13 21.57 8.97
C VAL A 503 20.31 22.42 8.49
N ARG A 504 20.70 23.43 9.28
CA ARG A 504 21.80 24.33 8.94
C ARG A 504 23.15 23.62 8.92
N THR A 505 23.42 22.73 9.87
CA THR A 505 24.67 21.94 9.90
C THR A 505 24.68 20.88 8.80
N TYR A 506 23.58 20.16 8.59
CA TYR A 506 23.43 19.16 7.53
C TYR A 506 23.65 19.75 6.14
N LEU A 507 23.00 20.87 5.80
CA LEU A 507 23.17 21.55 4.51
C LEU A 507 24.59 22.08 4.28
N ARG A 508 25.38 22.29 5.34
CA ARG A 508 26.79 22.68 5.25
C ARG A 508 27.72 21.49 5.06
N GLY A 509 27.26 20.26 5.30
CA GLY A 509 28.14 19.09 5.40
C GLY A 509 28.94 19.04 6.70
N ASP A 510 28.50 19.77 7.74
CA ASP A 510 29.24 19.88 9.01
C ASP A 510 28.89 18.71 9.94
N LEU A 511 29.56 17.57 9.70
CA LEU A 511 29.34 16.32 10.42
C LEU A 511 29.64 16.43 11.93
N LEU A 512 30.71 17.14 12.31
CA LEU A 512 31.09 17.35 13.71
C LEU A 512 30.10 18.30 14.41
N GLY A 513 29.65 19.35 13.72
CA GLY A 513 28.59 20.23 14.21
C GLY A 513 27.24 19.53 14.40
N MET A 514 27.04 18.36 13.77
CA MET A 514 25.88 17.52 14.03
C MET A 514 26.01 16.73 15.33
N MET A 515 27.20 16.41 15.84
CA MET A 515 27.38 15.53 17.01
C MET A 515 26.55 15.94 18.24
N GLY A 516 26.38 17.22 18.54
CA GLY A 516 25.57 17.70 19.67
C GLY A 516 24.05 17.73 19.45
N THR A 517 23.58 17.40 18.24
CA THR A 517 22.14 17.32 17.91
C THR A 517 21.77 15.92 17.41
N SER A 518 22.61 15.29 16.60
CA SER A 518 22.40 13.96 16.04
C SER A 518 22.58 12.83 17.04
N THR A 519 23.41 12.97 18.09
CA THR A 519 23.60 11.93 19.13
C THR A 519 22.48 11.93 20.19
N GLU A 520 21.65 12.97 20.24
CA GLU A 520 20.51 13.08 21.16
C GLU A 520 19.25 12.37 20.64
N PHE A 521 19.28 11.88 19.40
CA PHE A 521 18.16 11.14 18.82
C PHE A 521 18.02 9.77 19.54
N PRO A 522 16.82 9.37 19.98
CA PRO A 522 16.64 8.19 20.83
C PRO A 522 17.27 6.91 20.28
N THR A 523 17.23 6.72 18.96
CA THR A 523 17.71 5.49 18.29
C THR A 523 19.23 5.39 18.12
N ARG A 524 20.00 6.36 18.61
CA ARG A 524 21.44 6.48 18.34
C ARG A 524 22.26 6.32 19.62
N THR A 525 22.37 5.10 20.14
CA THR A 525 23.26 4.79 21.29
C THR A 525 24.66 4.47 20.79
N GLY A 526 25.71 4.86 21.55
CA GLY A 526 27.11 4.66 21.13
C GLY A 526 27.46 3.18 20.88
N GLN A 527 26.90 2.28 21.69
CA GLN A 527 27.11 0.83 21.55
C GLN A 527 26.41 0.27 20.30
N VAL A 528 25.15 0.65 20.03
CA VAL A 528 24.41 0.20 18.83
C VAL A 528 25.03 0.78 17.56
N ILE A 529 25.54 2.02 17.61
CA ILE A 529 26.23 2.62 16.46
C ILE A 529 27.54 1.90 16.19
N ALA A 530 28.38 1.63 17.20
CA ALA A 530 29.66 0.96 17.00
C ALA A 530 29.53 -0.47 16.45
N GLU A 531 28.58 -1.25 16.97
CA GLU A 531 28.32 -2.62 16.49
C GLU A 531 27.80 -2.62 15.04
N ARG A 532 26.91 -1.67 14.70
CA ARG A 532 26.40 -1.51 13.33
C ARG A 532 27.46 -0.99 12.37
N ASP A 533 28.29 -0.04 12.79
CA ASP A 533 29.38 0.52 11.98
C ASP A 533 30.40 -0.56 11.58
N GLN A 534 30.72 -1.48 12.48
CA GLN A 534 31.58 -2.62 12.16
C GLN A 534 30.96 -3.52 11.08
N ARG A 535 29.67 -3.86 11.22
CA ARG A 535 28.94 -4.65 10.21
C ARG A 535 28.88 -3.93 8.86
N PHE A 536 28.59 -2.64 8.88
CA PHE A 536 28.56 -1.79 7.69
C PHE A 536 29.92 -1.76 7.01
N ARG A 537 31.02 -1.53 7.76
CA ARG A 537 32.40 -1.58 7.27
C ARG A 537 32.67 -2.88 6.52
N GLU A 538 32.43 -4.02 7.17
CA GLU A 538 32.71 -5.35 6.60
C GLU A 538 31.93 -5.62 5.32
N ARG A 539 30.65 -5.27 5.28
CA ARG A 539 29.76 -5.56 4.15
C ARG A 539 29.93 -4.57 2.99
N MET A 540 30.27 -3.31 3.26
CA MET A 540 30.48 -2.31 2.20
C MET A 540 31.86 -2.40 1.56
N ARG A 541 32.88 -2.81 2.32
CA ARG A 541 34.29 -2.79 1.89
C ARG A 541 34.52 -3.47 0.52
N PRO A 542 34.03 -4.69 0.24
CA PRO A 542 34.27 -5.35 -1.04
C PRO A 542 33.73 -4.57 -2.25
N TYR A 543 32.67 -3.77 -2.07
CA TYR A 543 32.11 -2.94 -3.12
C TYR A 543 32.87 -1.63 -3.28
N LEU A 544 33.28 -1.01 -2.18
CA LEU A 544 34.10 0.20 -2.22
C LEU A 544 35.45 -0.05 -2.91
N GLU A 545 36.09 -1.19 -2.64
CA GLU A 545 37.37 -1.58 -3.27
C GLU A 545 37.27 -1.83 -4.78
N ARG A 546 36.13 -2.34 -5.26
CA ARG A 546 35.89 -2.54 -6.70
C ARG A 546 35.77 -1.21 -7.46
N GLY A 547 35.44 -0.13 -6.75
CA GLY A 547 35.16 1.19 -7.33
C GLY A 547 33.73 1.31 -7.85
N ARG A 548 33.34 2.53 -8.23
CA ARG A 548 32.02 2.86 -8.80
C ARG A 548 30.87 2.41 -7.89
N CYS A 549 31.07 2.52 -6.58
CA CYS A 549 30.06 2.22 -5.56
C CYS A 549 29.72 3.49 -4.77
N CYS A 550 28.47 3.63 -4.34
CA CYS A 550 28.06 4.64 -3.36
C CYS A 550 27.41 3.97 -2.16
N ALA A 551 27.94 4.17 -0.95
CA ALA A 551 27.31 3.73 0.30
C ALA A 551 26.59 4.90 0.96
N LEU A 552 25.29 4.75 1.23
CA LEU A 552 24.45 5.76 1.86
C LEU A 552 23.96 5.24 3.21
N VAL A 553 24.51 5.81 4.27
CA VAL A 553 24.21 5.47 5.65
C VAL A 553 23.70 6.71 6.38
N GLY A 554 22.95 6.53 7.45
CA GLY A 554 22.50 7.60 8.33
C GLY A 554 23.68 8.44 8.80
N SER A 555 23.49 9.75 8.80
CA SER A 555 24.59 10.72 9.02
C SER A 555 25.40 10.48 10.31
N ALA A 556 24.84 9.83 11.33
CA ALA A 556 25.56 9.53 12.56
C ALA A 556 26.68 8.48 12.36
N HIS A 557 26.44 7.48 11.51
CA HIS A 557 27.38 6.38 11.23
C HIS A 557 28.63 6.86 10.49
N LEU A 558 28.50 7.94 9.70
CA LEU A 558 29.62 8.52 8.99
C LEU A 558 30.76 9.00 9.89
N LEU A 559 30.49 9.32 11.15
CA LEU A 559 31.55 9.75 12.07
C LEU A 559 32.60 8.65 12.19
N ASN A 560 32.20 7.47 12.66
CA ASN A 560 33.11 6.36 12.87
C ASN A 560 33.55 5.73 11.55
N LEU A 561 32.64 5.53 10.59
CA LEU A 561 32.93 4.85 9.32
C LEU A 561 34.03 5.55 8.52
N ARG A 562 34.15 6.88 8.62
CA ARG A 562 35.23 7.61 7.96
C ARG A 562 36.61 7.23 8.50
N HIS A 563 36.76 7.09 9.82
CA HIS A 563 38.01 6.65 10.43
C HIS A 563 38.26 5.17 10.12
N MET A 564 37.25 4.31 10.25
CA MET A 564 37.35 2.87 9.95
C MET A 564 37.76 2.58 8.50
N LEU A 565 37.25 3.37 7.54
CA LEU A 565 37.67 3.25 6.14
C LEU A 565 39.12 3.71 5.92
N ARG A 566 39.59 4.72 6.66
CA ARG A 566 41.01 5.12 6.61
C ARG A 566 41.93 4.04 7.17
N GLU A 567 41.54 3.38 8.26
CA GLU A 567 42.24 2.20 8.78
C GLU A 567 42.30 1.07 7.74
N ASP A 568 41.24 0.88 6.95
CA ASP A 568 41.21 -0.07 5.84
C ASP A 568 42.03 0.38 4.61
N GLY A 569 42.77 1.49 4.71
CA GLY A 569 43.66 2.00 3.67
C GLY A 569 42.97 2.81 2.57
N PHE A 570 41.75 3.31 2.81
CA PHE A 570 41.10 4.23 1.89
C PHE A 570 41.48 5.68 2.16
N THR A 571 41.66 6.46 1.11
CA THR A 571 41.69 7.93 1.19
C THR A 571 40.25 8.45 1.20
N VAL A 572 39.85 9.13 2.28
CA VAL A 572 38.48 9.64 2.46
C VAL A 572 38.50 11.17 2.47
N THR A 573 37.90 11.79 1.44
CA THR A 573 37.92 13.25 1.23
C THR A 573 36.51 13.82 1.06
N PRO A 574 36.17 14.98 1.67
CA PRO A 574 34.85 15.59 1.48
C PRO A 574 34.60 16.02 0.01
N GLU A 575 33.43 15.69 -0.53
CA GLU A 575 33.04 15.96 -1.92
C GLU A 575 32.17 17.23 -2.02
N GLY A 576 32.33 18.02 -3.09
CA GLY A 576 31.48 19.19 -3.36
C GLY A 576 31.63 20.38 -2.38
N ARG A 577 32.77 20.47 -1.66
CA ARG A 577 33.08 21.58 -0.73
C ARG A 577 34.18 22.48 -1.28
N GLY A 578 33.90 23.79 -1.36
CA GLY A 578 34.83 24.80 -1.86
C GLY A 578 36.07 25.02 -0.97
N PRO A 579 37.11 25.73 -1.46
CA PRO A 579 38.41 25.88 -0.77
C PRO A 579 38.29 26.51 0.63
N LEU A 580 37.43 27.51 0.77
CA LEU A 580 37.16 28.21 2.04
C LEU A 580 36.57 27.32 3.14
N PHE A 581 35.81 26.27 2.77
CA PHE A 581 35.27 25.33 3.76
C PHE A 581 36.38 24.43 4.33
N ARG A 582 37.32 23.99 3.47
CA ARG A 582 38.47 23.15 3.88
C ARG A 582 39.41 23.94 4.79
N LEU A 583 39.73 25.18 4.40
CA LEU A 583 40.53 26.12 5.20
C LEU A 583 39.91 26.37 6.58
N ARG A 584 38.59 26.50 6.68
CA ARG A 584 37.91 26.74 7.97
C ARG A 584 37.90 25.52 8.88
N GLN A 585 37.93 24.29 8.36
CA GLN A 585 38.12 23.09 9.17
C GLN A 585 39.57 22.97 9.67
N CYS A 586 40.55 23.23 8.80
CA CYS A 586 41.97 23.28 9.19
C CYS A 586 42.24 24.37 10.26
N LEU A 587 41.65 25.56 10.12
CA LEU A 587 41.86 26.69 11.05
C LEU A 587 41.19 26.51 12.43
N VAL A 588 40.18 25.64 12.55
CA VAL A 588 39.52 25.35 13.84
C VAL A 588 40.30 24.32 14.66
N GLY A 589 41.46 23.83 14.17
CA GLY A 589 42.25 22.81 14.87
C GLY A 589 41.49 21.50 15.07
N ARG A 590 40.46 21.26 14.26
CA ARG A 590 39.73 19.99 14.18
C ARG A 590 40.19 19.30 12.92
N GLU A 591 41.44 18.86 12.94
CA GLU A 591 41.93 17.88 11.98
C GLU A 591 41.04 16.64 12.09
N ASP A 592 40.67 16.08 10.94
CA ASP A 592 40.05 14.77 10.91
C ASP A 592 41.12 13.72 11.26
N ASP A 593 41.55 13.65 12.53
CA ASP A 593 42.26 12.47 13.05
C ASP A 593 41.27 11.31 13.16
#